data_AF-A0A7X6TJM2-F1
#
_entry.id   AF-A0A7X6TJM2-F1
#
_cell.length_a   1.000
_cell.length_b   1.000
_cell.length_c   1.000
_cell.angle_alpha   90.00
_cell.angle_beta   90.00
_cell.angle_gamma   90.00
#
_symmetry.space_group_name_H-M   'P 1'
#
loop_
_entity.id
_entity.type
_entity.pdbx_description
1 polymer ?
#
loop_
_entity_poly.entity_id
_entity_poly.type
_entity_poly.pdbx_seq_one_letter_code
_entity_poly.pdbx_strand_id
1 'polypeptide(L)'
;MVPGLALAAGAVVVALPALVLAWCSALRRREQERQAMERIHRLQRRIDAVLNDGFDRDSRQDFARLLQSASLTTDLQTPRLCLQAGVERQVPEKYRILGQLAGQGLGAGEIAQALSISRAEASQLLSLTSVADRGRPALAPCRTATGRPFSA
;
A
#
# COMPACT_ATOMS: atom_id res chain seq x y z
N MET A 1 -4.89 54.42 42.00
CA MET A 1 -4.58 52.99 42.28
C MET A 1 -4.64 52.25 40.96
N VAL A 2 -3.51 51.74 40.46
CA VAL A 2 -3.36 51.25 39.08
C VAL A 2 -3.46 49.71 39.08
N PRO A 3 -4.57 49.10 38.66
CA PRO A 3 -4.76 47.64 38.68
C PRO A 3 -3.89 46.87 37.67
N GLY A 4 -3.16 47.57 36.78
CA GLY A 4 -2.34 46.94 35.73
C GLY A 4 -1.06 46.23 36.22
N LEU A 5 -0.51 46.63 37.37
CA LEU A 5 0.75 46.03 37.88
C LEU A 5 0.56 44.62 38.45
N ALA A 6 -0.63 44.30 38.96
CA ALA A 6 -0.92 42.99 39.55
C ALA A 6 -1.00 41.86 38.51
N LEU A 7 -1.54 42.16 37.32
CA LEU A 7 -1.63 41.18 36.22
C LEU A 7 -0.27 40.94 35.55
N ALA A 8 0.57 41.96 35.45
CA ALA A 8 1.93 41.83 34.91
C ALA A 8 2.81 40.94 35.81
N ALA A 9 2.68 41.06 37.13
CA ALA A 9 3.43 40.23 38.07
C ALA A 9 3.04 38.73 37.98
N GLY A 10 1.75 38.43 37.84
CA GLY A 10 1.27 37.04 37.68
C GLY A 10 1.74 36.38 36.39
N ALA A 11 1.80 37.14 35.28
CA ALA A 11 2.25 36.62 33.99
C ALA A 11 3.73 36.22 33.99
N VAL A 12 4.58 36.97 34.68
CA VAL A 12 6.03 36.67 34.77
C VAL A 12 6.28 35.39 35.59
N VAL A 13 5.50 35.16 36.65
CA VAL A 13 5.64 33.97 37.51
C VAL A 13 5.27 32.67 36.78
N VAL A 14 4.37 32.72 35.80
CA VAL A 14 3.99 31.54 34.98
C VAL A 14 4.85 31.41 33.72
N ALA A 15 5.30 32.51 33.13
CA ALA A 15 6.11 32.49 31.91
C ALA A 15 7.51 31.90 32.15
N LEU A 16 8.15 32.21 33.28
CA LEU A 16 9.48 31.68 33.62
C LEU A 16 9.53 30.15 33.74
N PRO A 17 8.66 29.47 34.53
CA PRO A 17 8.67 28.01 34.60
C PRO A 17 8.27 27.36 33.27
N ALA A 18 7.35 27.96 32.51
CA ALA A 18 6.99 27.45 31.18
C ALA A 18 8.19 27.50 30.21
N LEU A 19 8.99 28.57 30.25
CA LEU A 19 10.18 28.72 29.42
C LEU A 19 11.29 27.75 29.84
N VAL A 20 11.48 27.54 31.15
CA VAL A 20 12.42 26.52 31.67
C VAL A 20 11.98 25.11 31.27
N LEU A 21 10.69 24.77 31.38
CA LEU A 21 10.17 23.46 30.95
C LEU A 21 10.30 23.27 29.43
N ALA A 22 10.02 24.30 28.63
CA ALA A 22 10.21 24.27 27.19
C ALA A 22 11.70 24.03 26.84
N TRP A 23 12.62 24.76 27.49
CA TRP A 23 14.05 24.59 27.33
C TRP A 23 14.53 23.19 27.74
N CYS A 24 14.11 22.71 28.90
CA CYS A 24 14.39 21.35 29.38
C CYS A 24 13.85 20.27 28.43
N SER A 25 12.66 20.46 27.88
CA SER A 25 12.08 19.52 26.90
C SER A 25 12.84 19.53 25.58
N ALA A 26 13.33 20.70 25.12
CA ALA A 26 14.13 20.82 23.92
C ALA A 26 15.51 20.16 24.08
N LEU A 27 16.14 20.28 25.27
CA LEU A 27 17.38 19.58 25.60
C LEU A 27 17.17 18.05 25.60
N ARG A 28 16.09 17.56 26.23
CA ARG A 28 15.76 16.12 26.21
C ARG A 28 15.48 15.60 24.81
N ARG A 29 14.79 16.38 23.96
CA ARG A 29 14.56 16.02 22.55
C ARG A 29 15.86 15.87 21.78
N ARG A 30 16.83 16.76 21.99
CA ARG A 30 18.16 16.66 21.36
C ARG A 30 18.91 15.39 21.76
N GLU A 31 18.77 14.95 23.02
CA GLU A 31 19.35 13.68 23.47
C GLU A 31 18.65 12.47 22.84
N GLN A 32 17.32 12.51 22.71
CA GLN A 32 16.55 11.45 22.04
C GLN A 32 16.89 11.34 20.55
N GLU A 33 17.08 12.47 19.85
CA GLU A 33 17.52 12.49 18.45
C GLU A 33 18.91 11.88 18.27
N ARG A 34 19.83 12.15 19.22
CA ARG A 34 21.16 11.51 19.22
C ARG A 34 21.06 9.99 19.35
N GLN A 35 20.21 9.50 20.27
CA GLN A 35 19.99 8.06 20.43
C GLN A 35 19.31 7.42 19.21
N ALA A 36 18.38 8.12 18.56
CA ALA A 36 17.74 7.64 17.33
C ALA A 36 18.76 7.54 16.19
N MET A 37 19.64 8.52 16.04
CA MET A 37 20.69 8.52 15.03
C MET A 37 21.69 7.37 15.25
N GLU A 38 22.09 7.12 16.50
CA GLU A 38 22.95 5.98 16.84
C GLU A 38 22.31 4.63 16.50
N ARG A 39 21.00 4.48 16.73
CA ARG A 39 20.26 3.26 16.36
C ARG A 39 20.25 3.07 14.85
N ILE A 40 20.03 4.14 14.08
CA ILE A 40 20.06 4.10 12.61
C ILE A 40 21.45 3.68 12.13
N HIS A 41 22.52 4.26 12.67
CA HIS A 41 23.88 3.87 12.30
C HIS A 41 24.24 2.44 12.68
N ARG A 42 23.74 1.92 13.81
CA ARG A 42 23.91 0.51 14.17
C ARG A 42 23.19 -0.43 13.21
N LEU A 43 21.98 -0.05 12.76
CA LEU A 43 21.24 -0.83 11.77
C LEU A 43 21.93 -0.80 10.41
N GLN A 44 22.42 0.37 9.97
CA GLN A 44 23.22 0.50 8.76
C GLN A 44 24.44 -0.43 8.81
N ARG A 45 25.22 -0.40 9.89
CA ARG A 45 26.37 -1.31 10.05
C ARG A 45 25.99 -2.79 10.02
N ARG A 46 24.83 -3.17 10.56
CA ARG A 46 24.36 -4.57 10.48
C ARG A 46 23.95 -4.95 9.07
N ILE A 47 23.31 -4.05 8.33
CA ILE A 47 22.96 -4.27 6.92
C ILE A 47 24.24 -4.39 6.09
N ASP A 48 25.18 -3.47 6.28
CA ASP A 48 26.47 -3.48 5.57
C ASP A 48 27.28 -4.72 5.91
N ALA A 49 27.29 -5.16 7.17
CA ALA A 49 27.93 -6.41 7.58
C ALA A 49 27.26 -7.63 6.93
N VAL A 50 25.92 -7.72 6.92
CA VAL A 50 25.22 -8.84 6.25
C VAL A 50 25.45 -8.83 4.73
N LEU A 51 25.50 -7.64 4.13
CA LEU A 51 25.75 -7.49 2.69
C LEU A 51 27.20 -7.83 2.30
N ASN A 52 28.17 -7.56 3.18
CA ASN A 52 29.60 -7.85 2.96
C ASN A 52 30.02 -9.24 3.42
N ASP A 53 29.52 -9.75 4.54
CA ASP A 53 29.91 -11.05 5.12
C ASP A 53 29.19 -12.24 4.45
N GLY A 54 28.08 -12.01 3.74
CA GLY A 54 27.15 -13.08 3.39
C GLY A 54 26.89 -13.36 1.92
N PHE A 55 27.48 -12.59 1.00
CA PHE A 55 27.30 -12.83 -0.44
C PHE A 55 28.64 -13.17 -1.09
N ASP A 56 29.08 -14.40 -0.86
CA ASP A 56 30.09 -15.02 -1.69
C ASP A 56 29.68 -14.90 -3.17
N ARG A 57 30.68 -14.61 -4.02
CA ARG A 57 30.46 -14.43 -5.47
C ARG A 57 29.75 -15.63 -6.09
N ASP A 58 29.95 -16.83 -5.53
CA ASP A 58 29.33 -18.06 -5.98
C ASP A 58 27.83 -18.10 -5.65
N SER A 59 27.43 -17.70 -4.44
CA SER A 59 26.01 -17.57 -4.05
C SER A 59 25.25 -16.57 -4.92
N ARG A 60 25.90 -15.48 -5.37
CA ARG A 60 25.31 -14.53 -6.32
C ARG A 60 25.13 -15.13 -7.71
N GLN A 61 26.09 -15.93 -8.17
CA GLN A 61 26.00 -16.61 -9.47
C GLN A 61 24.92 -17.68 -9.47
N ASP A 62 24.78 -18.44 -8.38
CA ASP A 62 23.74 -19.45 -8.25
C ASP A 62 22.35 -18.82 -8.16
N PHE A 63 22.20 -17.74 -7.39
CA PHE A 63 20.96 -16.97 -7.38
C PHE A 63 20.64 -16.38 -8.76
N ALA A 64 21.62 -15.86 -9.50
CA ALA A 64 21.43 -15.34 -10.85
C ALA A 64 21.02 -16.46 -11.83
N ARG A 65 21.61 -17.65 -11.73
CA ARG A 65 21.23 -18.83 -12.52
C ARG A 65 19.81 -19.30 -12.20
N LEU A 66 19.44 -19.31 -10.93
CA LEU A 66 18.08 -19.64 -10.47
C LEU A 66 17.06 -18.60 -10.95
N LEU A 67 17.41 -17.31 -10.93
CA LEU A 67 16.58 -16.25 -11.50
C LEU A 67 16.43 -16.40 -13.02
N GLN A 68 17.51 -16.74 -13.72
CA GLN A 68 17.49 -16.89 -15.16
C GLN A 68 16.66 -18.10 -15.58
N SER A 69 16.72 -19.22 -14.85
CA SER A 69 15.86 -20.39 -15.09
C SER A 69 14.39 -20.13 -14.71
N ALA A 70 14.14 -19.37 -13.64
CA ALA A 70 12.80 -18.90 -13.27
C ALA A 70 12.23 -17.91 -14.32
N SER A 71 13.04 -17.03 -14.89
CA SER A 71 12.64 -16.14 -15.99
C SER A 71 12.28 -16.95 -17.24
N LEU A 72 13.09 -17.95 -17.59
CA LEU A 72 12.85 -18.81 -18.75
C LEU A 72 11.55 -19.61 -18.62
N THR A 73 11.23 -20.08 -17.41
CA THR A 73 9.97 -20.80 -17.14
C THR A 73 8.76 -19.87 -17.12
N THR A 74 8.91 -18.64 -16.64
CA THR A 74 7.80 -17.66 -16.65
C THR A 74 7.54 -17.09 -18.03
N ASP A 75 8.57 -16.84 -18.84
CA ASP A 75 8.44 -16.44 -20.25
C ASP A 75 7.77 -17.52 -21.09
N LEU A 76 8.07 -18.81 -20.86
CA LEU A 76 7.37 -19.93 -21.51
C LEU A 76 5.95 -20.18 -20.94
N GLN A 77 5.62 -19.61 -19.78
CA GLN A 77 4.28 -19.62 -19.17
C GLN A 77 3.42 -18.38 -19.54
N THR A 78 3.98 -17.39 -20.24
CA THR A 78 3.22 -16.26 -20.78
C THR A 78 2.12 -16.57 -21.81
N PRO A 79 2.02 -17.74 -22.50
CA PRO A 79 0.91 -17.93 -23.42
C PRO A 79 -0.43 -18.09 -22.69
N ARG A 80 -0.49 -18.64 -21.47
CA ARG A 80 -1.79 -18.87 -20.79
C ARG A 80 -2.36 -17.62 -20.13
N LEU A 81 -1.53 -16.77 -19.53
CA LEU A 81 -2.00 -15.54 -18.90
C LEU A 81 -2.42 -14.49 -19.93
N CYS A 82 -1.73 -14.39 -21.07
CA CYS A 82 -2.16 -13.53 -22.18
C CYS A 82 -3.43 -14.06 -22.88
N LEU A 83 -3.56 -15.38 -23.08
CA LEU A 83 -4.80 -15.98 -23.60
C LEU A 83 -5.98 -15.78 -22.62
N GLN A 84 -5.77 -15.94 -21.31
CA GLN A 84 -6.80 -15.67 -20.30
C GLN A 84 -7.10 -14.17 -20.11
N ALA A 85 -6.13 -13.28 -20.40
CA ALA A 85 -6.35 -11.84 -20.40
C ALA A 85 -7.05 -11.34 -21.68
N GLY A 86 -6.94 -12.08 -22.79
CA GLY A 86 -7.51 -11.77 -24.10
C GLY A 86 -8.90 -12.36 -24.37
N VAL A 87 -9.35 -13.36 -23.60
CA VAL A 87 -10.78 -13.67 -23.52
C VAL A 87 -11.41 -12.46 -22.84
N GLU A 88 -12.24 -11.71 -23.57
CA GLU A 88 -12.93 -10.52 -23.09
C GLU A 88 -13.27 -10.65 -21.61
N ARG A 89 -12.56 -9.88 -20.77
CA ARG A 89 -12.93 -9.66 -19.37
C ARG A 89 -14.20 -8.81 -19.33
N GLN A 90 -15.28 -9.29 -19.95
CA GLN A 90 -16.61 -8.84 -19.59
C GLN A 90 -16.78 -9.23 -18.13
N VAL A 91 -16.92 -8.20 -17.29
CA VAL A 91 -17.33 -8.38 -15.90
C VAL A 91 -18.54 -9.29 -15.94
N PRO A 92 -18.53 -10.47 -15.28
CA PRO A 92 -19.64 -11.40 -15.36
C PRO A 92 -20.93 -10.65 -15.06
N GLU A 93 -21.97 -10.86 -15.89
CA GLU A 93 -23.22 -10.08 -15.87
C GLU A 93 -23.80 -9.93 -14.46
N LYS A 94 -23.64 -10.96 -13.61
CA LYS A 94 -24.00 -10.94 -12.19
C LYS A 94 -23.44 -9.73 -11.44
N TYR A 95 -22.17 -9.39 -11.63
CA TYR A 95 -21.52 -8.24 -10.98
C TYR A 95 -21.93 -6.90 -11.57
N ARG A 96 -22.28 -6.87 -12.86
CA ARG A 96 -22.79 -5.65 -13.52
C ARG A 96 -24.14 -5.24 -12.94
N ILE A 97 -25.04 -6.20 -12.78
CA ILE A 97 -26.36 -6.01 -12.18
C ILE A 97 -26.21 -5.54 -10.73
N LEU A 98 -25.30 -6.14 -9.96
CA LEU A 98 -25.02 -5.73 -8.58
C LEU A 98 -24.47 -4.30 -8.48
N GLY A 99 -23.58 -3.91 -9.40
CA GLY A 99 -23.07 -2.55 -9.49
C GLY A 99 -24.18 -1.54 -9.81
N GLN A 100 -25.14 -1.90 -10.66
CA GLN A 100 -26.31 -1.07 -10.96
C GLN A 100 -27.23 -0.91 -9.75
N LEU A 101 -27.49 -1.99 -9.00
CA LEU A 101 -28.32 -1.96 -7.79
C LEU A 101 -27.67 -1.12 -6.69
N ALA A 102 -26.36 -1.30 -6.47
CA ALA A 102 -25.61 -0.45 -5.55
C ALA A 102 -25.58 1.03 -6.00
N GLY A 103 -25.48 1.29 -7.30
CA GLY A 103 -25.58 2.65 -7.87
C GLY A 103 -26.95 3.31 -7.67
N GLN A 104 -28.01 2.51 -7.50
CA GLN A 104 -29.35 2.97 -7.14
C GLN A 104 -29.51 3.21 -5.62
N GLY A 105 -28.45 3.03 -4.83
CA GLY A 105 -28.46 3.25 -3.38
C GLY A 105 -28.91 2.05 -2.56
N LEU A 106 -29.10 0.88 -3.19
CA LEU A 106 -29.52 -0.33 -2.48
C LEU A 106 -28.36 -0.91 -1.66
N GLY A 107 -28.60 -1.09 -0.36
CA GLY A 107 -27.67 -1.72 0.56
C GLY A 107 -27.64 -3.24 0.44
N ALA A 108 -26.63 -3.87 1.07
CA ALA A 108 -26.46 -5.33 1.06
C ALA A 108 -27.69 -6.10 1.56
N GLY A 109 -28.49 -5.52 2.45
CA GLY A 109 -29.72 -6.14 2.95
C GLY A 109 -30.85 -6.17 1.93
N GLU A 110 -31.04 -5.08 1.18
CA GLU A 110 -32.08 -4.95 0.16
C GLU A 110 -31.75 -5.79 -1.08
N ILE A 111 -30.46 -5.82 -1.44
CA ILE A 111 -29.95 -6.69 -2.51
C ILE A 111 -30.12 -8.16 -2.14
N ALA A 112 -29.88 -8.53 -0.89
CA ALA A 112 -30.08 -9.90 -0.43
C ALA A 112 -31.54 -10.34 -0.56
N GLN A 113 -32.49 -9.45 -0.23
CA GLN A 113 -33.92 -9.71 -0.42
C GLN A 113 -34.30 -9.79 -1.91
N ALA A 114 -33.85 -8.83 -2.72
CA ALA A 114 -34.16 -8.78 -4.15
C ALA A 114 -33.63 -10.00 -4.93
N LEU A 115 -32.46 -10.52 -4.55
CA LEU A 115 -31.83 -11.68 -5.19
C LEU A 115 -32.10 -13.00 -4.46
N SER A 116 -32.88 -12.99 -3.37
CA SER A 116 -33.15 -14.16 -2.53
C SER A 116 -31.87 -14.91 -2.08
N ILE A 117 -30.84 -14.14 -1.72
CA ILE A 117 -29.55 -14.64 -1.22
C ILE A 117 -29.33 -14.23 0.24
N SER A 118 -28.30 -14.79 0.87
CA SER A 118 -27.94 -14.37 2.22
C SER A 118 -27.34 -12.96 2.23
N ARG A 119 -27.53 -12.23 3.34
CA ARG A 119 -26.91 -10.90 3.53
C ARG A 119 -25.38 -10.94 3.47
N ALA A 120 -24.77 -12.03 3.96
CA ALA A 120 -23.32 -12.23 3.92
C ALA A 120 -22.82 -12.45 2.48
N GLU A 121 -23.60 -13.15 1.65
CA GLU A 121 -23.27 -13.32 0.24
C GLU A 121 -23.39 -11.99 -0.52
N ALA A 122 -24.46 -11.22 -0.26
CA ALA A 122 -24.63 -9.90 -0.86
C ALA A 122 -23.48 -8.93 -0.52
N SER A 123 -22.99 -8.94 0.73
CA SER A 123 -21.86 -8.08 1.12
C SER A 123 -20.53 -8.52 0.48
N GLN A 124 -20.30 -9.83 0.36
CA GLN A 124 -19.14 -10.37 -0.36
C GLN A 124 -19.17 -9.99 -1.84
N LEU A 125 -20.33 -10.14 -2.48
CA LEU A 125 -20.52 -9.80 -3.88
C LEU A 125 -20.30 -8.31 -4.14
N LEU A 126 -20.81 -7.42 -3.29
CA LEU A 126 -20.54 -5.97 -3.36
C LEU A 126 -19.05 -5.67 -3.19
N SER A 127 -18.38 -6.33 -2.25
CA SER A 127 -16.93 -6.16 -2.06
C SER A 127 -16.15 -6.54 -3.33
N LEU A 128 -16.53 -7.65 -3.98
CA LEU A 128 -15.92 -8.11 -5.22
C LEU A 128 -16.17 -7.15 -6.40
N THR A 129 -17.36 -6.52 -6.48
CA THR A 129 -17.63 -5.51 -7.52
C THR A 129 -16.66 -4.33 -7.43
N SER A 130 -16.33 -3.87 -6.22
CA SER A 130 -15.38 -2.76 -6.02
C SER A 130 -13.95 -3.11 -6.42
N VAL A 131 -13.56 -4.38 -6.29
CA VAL A 131 -12.24 -4.88 -6.70
C VAL A 131 -12.19 -5.05 -8.22
N ALA A 132 -13.26 -5.55 -8.83
CA ALA A 132 -13.35 -5.68 -10.28
C ALA A 132 -13.29 -4.32 -11.00
N ASP A 133 -13.89 -3.28 -10.41
CA ASP A 133 -13.89 -1.93 -10.97
C ASP A 133 -12.53 -1.22 -10.82
N ARG A 134 -11.86 -1.38 -9.67
CA ARG A 134 -10.50 -0.84 -9.43
C ARG A 134 -9.38 -1.63 -10.12
N GLY A 135 -9.58 -2.93 -10.31
CA GLY A 135 -8.63 -3.85 -10.91
C GLY A 135 -8.58 -3.81 -12.44
N ARG A 136 -9.05 -2.72 -13.06
CA ARG A 136 -8.98 -2.47 -14.50
C ARG A 136 -7.79 -1.54 -14.81
N PRO A 137 -6.53 -1.99 -14.73
CA PRO A 137 -5.48 -1.28 -15.43
C PRO A 137 -5.86 -1.29 -16.91
N ALA A 138 -5.78 -0.12 -17.55
CA ALA A 138 -5.76 -0.01 -19.00
C ALA A 138 -4.49 -0.73 -19.50
N LEU A 139 -4.53 -2.06 -19.48
CA LEU A 139 -3.49 -2.88 -20.06
C LEU A 139 -3.60 -2.65 -21.56
N ALA A 140 -2.63 -1.91 -22.08
CA ALA A 140 -2.41 -1.77 -23.51
C ALA A 140 -2.55 -3.15 -24.15
N PRO A 141 -3.18 -3.25 -25.34
CA PRO A 141 -3.27 -4.52 -26.05
C PRO A 141 -1.86 -5.11 -26.14
N CYS A 142 -1.68 -6.35 -25.68
CA CYS A 142 -0.42 -7.06 -25.78
C CYS A 142 0.04 -7.02 -27.24
N ARG A 143 0.95 -6.09 -27.56
CA ARG A 143 1.62 -6.05 -28.85
C ARG A 143 2.49 -7.31 -28.89
N THR A 144 2.09 -8.25 -29.73
CA THR A 144 2.98 -9.33 -30.14
C THR A 144 4.26 -8.71 -30.69
N ALA A 145 5.40 -9.35 -30.49
CA ALA A 145 6.69 -8.90 -31.02
C ALA A 145 6.70 -8.75 -32.57
N THR A 146 5.66 -9.23 -33.24
CA THR A 146 5.45 -9.17 -34.70
C THR A 146 4.50 -8.07 -35.14
N GLY A 147 3.95 -7.25 -34.23
CA GLY A 147 3.20 -6.04 -34.57
C GLY A 147 1.90 -6.26 -35.35
N ARG A 148 1.41 -7.50 -35.47
CA ARG A 148 0.15 -7.81 -36.17
C ARG A 148 -0.97 -8.09 -35.18
N PRO A 149 -2.17 -7.49 -35.36
CA PRO A 149 -3.34 -7.85 -34.57
C PRO A 149 -3.73 -9.29 -34.89
N PHE A 150 -4.06 -10.05 -33.86
CA PHE A 150 -4.58 -11.40 -33.97
C PHE A 150 -5.99 -11.31 -34.56
N SER A 151 -6.16 -11.72 -35.82
CA SER A 151 -7.49 -11.90 -36.42
C SER A 151 -7.94 -13.33 -36.10
N ALA A 152 -9.04 -13.44 -35.36
CA ALA A 152 -9.78 -14.70 -35.23
C ALA A 152 -10.51 -15.03 -36.53
#